data_AF-A0A8S3RVI6-F1
#
_entry.id   AF-A0A8S3RVI6-F1
#
_cell.length_a   1.000
_cell.length_b   1.000
_cell.length_c   1.000
_cell.angle_alpha   90.00
_cell.angle_beta   90.00
_cell.angle_gamma   90.00
#
_symmetry.space_group_name_H-M   'P 1'
#
loop_
_entity.id
_entity.type
_entity.pdbx_description
1 polymer ?
#
loop_
_entity_poly.entity_id
_entity_poly.type
_entity_poly.pdbx_seq_one_letter_code
_entity_poly.pdbx_strand_id
1 'polypeptide(L)'
;MRFCKQCKIPVCQECVLTGDHQSHITLNLSSYINDRYHEINKHNGNLESKVIPEFKQNILRIENTISDTTTAHDELNKSIQNHRENCHRKIDDIFDRYQNEANDIRKEDISALQSYQSNGNACLTQSYVILQRNKDILNSADINDVVNYRHNKADNISEFKIEHPKFDTKPVDWKKLYFELGYLKVSDKPKLIRSVPTPIVPTRVCTLPGDQFWVCGQDNMIARINMNGEVLETVDLPISLPANDISITNDGELIFTEGKPGKVTIFKEGRRETFIDVGPQWHPSGLHCTKSGDILVTMSDDSYTNYKIVRYTDGKRVQEIQNYDNGKPLFQPGLGILFITENNNGDICVSDTNGRVIIVFNKLKFQIYLQLFQGIL
;
A
#
# COMPACT_ATOMS: atom_id res chain seq x y z
N MET A 1 -21.72 -2.90 70.14
CA MET A 1 -20.63 -2.88 69.14
C MET A 1 -20.41 -1.45 68.66
N ARG A 2 -19.17 -1.09 68.34
CA ARG A 2 -18.77 0.24 67.84
C ARG A 2 -18.03 0.09 66.51
N PHE A 3 -17.91 1.16 65.72
CA PHE A 3 -17.07 1.18 64.52
C PHE A 3 -15.80 1.98 64.77
N CYS A 4 -14.64 1.37 64.56
CA CYS A 4 -13.34 2.03 64.72
C CYS A 4 -12.97 2.80 63.44
N LYS A 5 -12.85 4.14 63.49
CA LYS A 5 -12.57 4.97 62.32
C LYS A 5 -11.19 4.75 61.70
N GLN A 6 -10.20 4.46 62.54
CA GLN A 6 -8.81 4.25 62.15
C GLN A 6 -8.66 2.91 61.43
N CYS A 7 -9.10 1.82 62.05
CA CYS A 7 -8.99 0.47 61.50
C CYS A 7 -10.07 0.09 60.48
N LYS A 8 -11.11 0.93 60.31
CA LYS A 8 -12.23 0.71 59.37
C LYS A 8 -13.00 -0.60 59.60
N ILE A 9 -13.08 -1.07 60.84
CA ILE A 9 -13.76 -2.32 61.21
C ILE A 9 -14.74 -2.13 62.38
N PRO A 10 -15.80 -2.96 62.46
CA PRO A 10 -16.61 -3.06 63.67
C PRO A 10 -15.81 -3.76 64.79
N VAL A 11 -15.99 -3.28 66.03
CA VAL A 11 -15.29 -3.77 67.23
C VAL A 11 -16.26 -3.94 68.40
N CYS A 12 -16.00 -4.92 69.28
CA CYS A 12 -16.78 -5.11 70.51
C CYS A 12 -16.39 -4.08 71.58
N GLN A 13 -17.16 -3.99 72.67
CA GLN A 13 -16.90 -3.00 73.73
C GLN A 13 -15.55 -3.26 74.43
N GLU A 14 -15.18 -4.53 74.60
CA GLU A 14 -13.96 -4.95 75.29
C GLU A 14 -12.69 -4.54 74.53
N CYS A 15 -12.65 -4.75 73.21
CA CYS A 15 -11.55 -4.29 72.35
C CYS A 15 -11.32 -2.77 72.39
N VAL A 16 -12.36 -1.99 72.70
CA VAL A 16 -12.28 -0.51 72.82
C VAL A 16 -11.87 -0.08 74.23
N LEU A 17 -12.12 -0.90 75.25
CA LEU A 17 -11.83 -0.53 76.64
C LEU A 17 -10.46 -1.02 77.12
N THR A 18 -10.04 -2.21 76.67
CA THR A 18 -8.85 -2.91 77.18
C THR A 18 -7.96 -3.51 76.10
N GLY A 19 -8.38 -3.46 74.83
CA GLY A 19 -7.63 -4.02 73.70
C GLY A 19 -7.00 -2.97 72.78
N ASP A 20 -6.63 -3.40 71.58
CA ASP A 20 -5.84 -2.61 70.61
C ASP A 20 -6.55 -1.34 70.06
N HIS A 21 -7.80 -1.08 70.44
CA HIS A 21 -8.58 0.08 69.97
C HIS A 21 -8.85 1.12 71.05
N GLN A 22 -8.16 1.05 72.20
CA GLN A 22 -8.38 1.95 73.33
C GLN A 22 -8.10 3.43 73.02
N SER A 23 -7.11 3.71 72.16
CA SER A 23 -6.76 5.07 71.70
C SER A 23 -7.47 5.48 70.41
N HIS A 24 -8.28 4.60 69.82
CA HIS A 24 -8.92 4.85 68.53
C HIS A 24 -10.29 5.53 68.68
N ILE A 25 -10.66 6.32 67.66
CA ILE A 25 -11.94 7.03 67.63
C ILE A 25 -13.01 6.04 67.18
N THR A 26 -14.02 5.83 68.03
CA THR A 26 -15.08 4.86 67.78
C THR A 26 -16.47 5.49 67.72
N LEU A 27 -17.25 5.12 66.71
CA LEU A 27 -18.64 5.57 66.51
C LEU A 27 -19.65 4.52 66.96
N ASN A 28 -20.89 4.93 67.20
CA ASN A 28 -22.00 3.99 67.32
C ASN A 28 -22.18 3.25 65.98
N LEU A 29 -22.17 1.92 66.02
CA LEU A 29 -22.21 1.11 64.81
C LEU A 29 -23.53 1.27 64.05
N SER A 30 -24.67 1.33 64.74
CA SER A 30 -25.99 1.47 64.11
C SER A 30 -26.15 2.82 63.41
N SER A 31 -25.68 3.91 64.04
CA SER A 31 -25.65 5.24 63.41
C SER A 31 -24.76 5.25 62.17
N TYR A 32 -23.54 4.70 62.28
CA TYR A 32 -22.61 4.62 61.15
C TYR A 32 -23.19 3.81 59.98
N ILE A 33 -23.82 2.66 60.27
CA ILE A 33 -24.48 1.83 59.25
C ILE A 33 -25.61 2.61 58.56
N ASN A 34 -26.46 3.31 59.31
CA ASN A 34 -27.55 4.11 58.74
C ASN A 34 -27.02 5.24 57.84
N ASP A 35 -25.98 5.95 58.27
CA ASP A 35 -25.33 6.99 57.45
C ASP A 35 -24.80 6.41 56.14
N ARG A 36 -24.16 5.23 56.19
CA ARG A 36 -23.67 4.52 55.01
C ARG A 36 -24.80 4.07 54.09
N TYR A 37 -25.92 3.58 54.63
CA TYR A 37 -27.10 3.26 53.83
C TYR A 37 -27.65 4.50 53.10
N HIS A 38 -27.71 5.65 53.77
CA HIS A 38 -28.13 6.91 53.14
C HIS A 38 -27.18 7.34 52.02
N GLU A 39 -25.87 7.26 52.23
CA GLU A 39 -24.87 7.57 51.19
C GLU A 39 -24.99 6.64 49.97
N ILE A 40 -25.13 5.33 50.20
CA ILE A 40 -25.31 4.33 49.14
C ILE A 40 -26.60 4.61 48.35
N ASN A 41 -27.71 4.84 49.04
CA ASN A 41 -28.99 5.12 48.37
C ASN A 41 -28.94 6.42 47.56
N LYS A 42 -28.29 7.47 48.07
CA LYS A 42 -28.08 8.72 47.32
C LYS A 42 -27.22 8.49 46.07
N HIS A 43 -26.14 7.71 46.20
CA HIS A 43 -25.27 7.39 45.06
C HIS A 43 -26.01 6.54 44.01
N ASN A 44 -26.73 5.50 44.43
CA ASN A 44 -27.56 4.67 43.56
C ASN A 44 -28.61 5.52 42.83
N GLY A 45 -29.31 6.42 43.54
CA GLY A 45 -30.25 7.34 42.92
C GLY A 45 -29.62 8.24 41.85
N ASN A 46 -28.38 8.70 42.06
CA ASN A 46 -27.64 9.47 41.05
C ASN A 46 -27.24 8.60 39.84
N LEU A 47 -26.83 7.35 40.06
CA LEU A 47 -26.50 6.42 38.99
C LEU A 47 -27.74 6.12 38.13
N GLU A 48 -28.87 5.79 38.76
CA GLU A 48 -30.11 5.41 38.09
C GLU A 48 -30.76 6.58 37.34
N SER A 49 -30.79 7.77 37.94
CA SER A 49 -31.52 8.91 37.38
C SER A 49 -30.71 9.79 36.42
N LYS A 50 -29.37 9.74 36.47
CA LYS A 50 -28.52 10.62 35.65
C LYS A 50 -27.51 9.84 34.81
N VAL A 51 -26.62 9.09 35.47
CA VAL A 51 -25.45 8.48 34.80
C VAL A 51 -25.87 7.40 33.81
N ILE A 52 -26.74 6.47 34.20
CA ILE A 52 -27.20 5.39 33.34
C ILE A 52 -28.00 5.92 32.13
N PRO A 53 -28.98 6.84 32.28
CA PRO A 53 -29.67 7.45 31.16
C PRO A 53 -28.73 8.17 30.18
N GLU A 54 -27.75 8.92 30.69
CA GLU A 54 -26.76 9.61 29.86
C GLU A 54 -25.92 8.61 29.04
N PHE A 55 -25.45 7.52 29.67
CA PHE A 55 -24.73 6.46 28.97
C PHE A 55 -25.59 5.79 27.90
N LYS A 56 -26.85 5.47 28.21
CA LYS A 56 -27.79 4.90 27.22
C LYS A 56 -27.99 5.83 26.02
N GLN A 57 -28.15 7.14 26.26
CA GLN A 57 -28.30 8.12 25.19
C GLN A 57 -27.03 8.24 24.33
N ASN A 58 -25.86 8.23 24.96
CA ASN A 58 -24.58 8.26 24.24
C ASN A 58 -24.37 7.00 23.40
N ILE A 59 -24.70 5.82 23.92
CA ILE A 59 -24.64 4.55 23.17
C ILE A 59 -25.55 4.62 21.94
N LEU A 60 -26.82 5.05 22.09
CA LEU A 60 -27.75 5.21 20.96
C LEU A 60 -27.21 6.18 19.90
N ARG A 61 -26.57 7.28 20.31
CA ARG A 61 -25.95 8.23 19.37
C ARG A 61 -24.78 7.59 18.61
N ILE A 62 -23.97 6.77 19.28
CA ILE A 62 -22.87 6.05 18.65
C ILE A 62 -23.41 5.01 17.67
N GLU A 63 -24.44 4.24 18.04
CA GLU A 63 -25.10 3.27 17.16
C GLU A 63 -25.64 3.93 15.88
N ASN A 64 -26.32 5.07 16.00
CA ASN A 64 -26.76 5.85 14.84
C ASN A 64 -25.57 6.33 13.99
N THR A 65 -24.50 6.82 14.63
CA THR A 65 -23.29 7.26 13.90
C THR A 65 -22.64 6.10 13.15
N ILE A 66 -22.59 4.89 13.73
CA ILE A 66 -22.09 3.69 13.08
C ILE A 66 -22.94 3.36 11.85
N SER A 67 -24.27 3.40 11.98
CA SER A 67 -25.21 3.15 10.88
C SER A 67 -25.04 4.15 9.73
N ASP A 68 -25.00 5.45 10.05
CA ASP A 68 -24.82 6.53 9.07
C ASP A 68 -23.46 6.40 8.36
N THR A 69 -22.41 6.14 9.13
CA THR A 69 -21.05 5.97 8.59
C THR A 69 -20.98 4.76 7.67
N THR A 70 -21.59 3.63 8.05
CA THR A 70 -21.61 2.41 7.24
C THR A 70 -22.31 2.67 5.91
N THR A 71 -23.50 3.30 5.95
CA THR A 71 -24.26 3.67 4.76
C THR A 71 -23.46 4.56 3.82
N ALA A 72 -22.77 5.58 4.36
CA ALA A 72 -21.93 6.47 3.57
C ALA A 72 -20.76 5.74 2.88
N HIS A 73 -20.15 4.75 3.55
CA HIS A 73 -19.09 3.93 2.96
C HIS A 73 -19.62 2.99 1.87
N ASP A 74 -20.82 2.42 2.06
CA ASP A 74 -21.47 1.59 1.05
C ASP A 74 -21.82 2.40 -0.21
N GLU A 75 -22.32 3.63 -0.04
CA GLU A 75 -22.59 4.55 -1.14
C GLU A 75 -21.32 4.94 -1.90
N LEU A 76 -20.22 5.21 -1.18
CA LEU A 76 -18.90 5.48 -1.77
C LEU A 76 -18.45 4.29 -2.62
N ASN A 77 -18.50 3.07 -2.06
CA ASN A 77 -18.10 1.86 -2.78
C ASN A 77 -18.96 1.62 -4.03
N LYS A 78 -20.27 1.86 -3.94
CA LYS A 78 -21.18 1.78 -5.10
C LYS A 78 -20.80 2.79 -6.18
N SER A 79 -20.45 4.01 -5.80
CA SER A 79 -19.97 5.04 -6.74
C SER A 79 -18.68 4.62 -7.45
N ILE A 80 -17.71 4.07 -6.71
CA ILE A 80 -16.46 3.54 -7.28
C ILE A 80 -16.75 2.41 -8.27
N GLN A 81 -17.61 1.47 -7.91
CA GLN A 81 -17.96 0.34 -8.78
C GLN A 81 -18.67 0.81 -10.05
N ASN A 82 -19.62 1.75 -9.94
CA ASN A 82 -20.29 2.34 -11.12
C ASN A 82 -19.30 3.03 -12.05
N HIS A 83 -18.32 3.77 -11.49
CA HIS A 83 -17.28 4.41 -12.29
C HIS A 83 -16.39 3.38 -13.00
N ARG A 84 -15.97 2.33 -12.29
CA ARG A 84 -15.19 1.21 -12.83
C ARG A 84 -15.91 0.56 -14.03
N GLU A 85 -17.19 0.24 -13.90
CA GLU A 85 -17.99 -0.35 -14.97
C GLU A 85 -18.13 0.57 -16.19
N ASN A 86 -18.26 1.88 -15.96
CA ASN A 86 -18.29 2.87 -17.04
C ASN A 86 -16.96 2.93 -17.79
N CYS A 87 -15.84 2.94 -17.08
CA CYS A 87 -14.51 2.95 -17.69
C CYS A 87 -14.24 1.68 -18.50
N HIS A 88 -14.58 0.48 -17.96
CA HIS A 88 -14.46 -0.77 -18.72
C HIS A 88 -15.27 -0.73 -20.00
N ARG A 89 -16.54 -0.32 -19.93
CA ARG A 89 -17.39 -0.19 -21.14
C ARG A 89 -16.77 0.72 -22.20
N LYS A 90 -16.22 1.86 -21.81
CA LYS A 90 -15.56 2.78 -22.77
C LYS A 90 -14.30 2.19 -23.38
N ILE A 91 -13.55 1.40 -22.61
CA ILE A 91 -12.37 0.69 -23.11
C ILE A 91 -12.83 -0.37 -24.13
N ASP A 92 -13.86 -1.14 -23.80
CA ASP A 92 -14.44 -2.14 -24.69
C ASP A 92 -14.94 -1.50 -25.99
N ASP A 93 -15.68 -0.38 -25.91
CA ASP A 93 -16.16 0.37 -27.08
C ASP A 93 -15.02 0.79 -28.04
N ILE A 94 -13.83 1.12 -27.50
CA ILE A 94 -12.65 1.46 -28.31
C ILE A 94 -12.12 0.22 -29.03
N PHE A 95 -12.00 -0.91 -28.32
CA PHE A 95 -11.49 -2.14 -28.91
C PHE A 95 -12.47 -2.75 -29.92
N ASP A 96 -13.78 -2.67 -29.66
CA ASP A 96 -14.82 -3.06 -30.60
C ASP A 96 -14.73 -2.26 -31.90
N ARG A 97 -14.41 -0.95 -31.81
CA ARG A 97 -14.18 -0.13 -33.01
C ARG A 97 -12.99 -0.62 -33.83
N TYR A 98 -11.85 -0.89 -33.20
CA TYR A 98 -10.68 -1.43 -33.91
C TYR A 98 -10.99 -2.77 -34.58
N GLN A 99 -11.76 -3.64 -33.92
CA GLN A 99 -12.18 -4.91 -34.49
C GLN A 99 -13.14 -4.73 -35.67
N ASN A 100 -14.06 -3.77 -35.60
CA ASN A 100 -14.98 -3.45 -36.69
C ASN A 100 -14.22 -2.91 -37.91
N GLU A 101 -13.29 -1.97 -37.73
CA GLU A 101 -12.43 -1.46 -38.80
C GLU A 101 -11.62 -2.58 -39.45
N ALA A 102 -11.02 -3.47 -38.66
CA ALA A 102 -10.29 -4.63 -39.19
C ALA A 102 -11.21 -5.60 -39.97
N ASN A 103 -12.45 -5.78 -39.51
CA ASN A 103 -13.44 -6.60 -40.21
C ASN A 103 -13.88 -5.99 -41.53
N ASP A 104 -13.98 -4.67 -41.63
CA ASP A 104 -14.34 -3.98 -42.86
C ASP A 104 -13.20 -4.06 -43.89
N ILE A 105 -11.94 -3.86 -43.46
CA ILE A 105 -10.76 -4.09 -44.32
C ILE A 105 -10.77 -5.54 -44.83
N ARG A 106 -11.03 -6.52 -43.96
CA ARG A 106 -11.14 -7.93 -44.37
C ARG A 106 -12.21 -8.15 -45.43
N LYS A 107 -13.38 -7.51 -45.32
CA LYS A 107 -14.46 -7.64 -46.31
C LYS A 107 -14.03 -7.07 -47.66
N GLU A 108 -13.38 -5.91 -47.66
CA GLU A 108 -12.87 -5.25 -48.87
C GLU A 108 -11.79 -6.10 -49.56
N ASP A 109 -10.80 -6.57 -48.81
CA ASP A 109 -9.72 -7.44 -49.31
C ASP A 109 -10.28 -8.73 -49.93
N ILE A 110 -11.20 -9.42 -49.23
CA ILE A 110 -11.83 -10.64 -49.73
C ILE A 110 -12.63 -10.36 -51.01
N SER A 111 -13.37 -9.25 -51.05
CA SER A 111 -14.16 -8.88 -52.23
C SER A 111 -13.27 -8.60 -53.44
N ALA A 112 -12.15 -7.90 -53.24
CA ALA A 112 -11.15 -7.69 -54.27
C ALA A 112 -10.57 -9.02 -54.77
N LEU A 113 -10.13 -9.91 -53.86
CA LEU A 113 -9.60 -11.23 -54.22
C LEU A 113 -10.61 -12.07 -55.02
N GLN A 114 -11.88 -12.06 -54.63
CA GLN A 114 -12.94 -12.77 -55.34
C GLN A 114 -13.15 -12.24 -56.76
N SER A 115 -13.05 -10.91 -56.96
CA SER A 115 -13.11 -10.30 -58.28
C SER A 115 -11.92 -10.72 -59.16
N TYR A 116 -10.70 -10.66 -58.62
CA TYR A 116 -9.51 -11.14 -59.33
C TYR A 116 -9.59 -12.62 -59.69
N GLN A 117 -10.05 -13.46 -58.76
CA GLN A 117 -10.27 -14.89 -59.00
C GLN A 117 -11.28 -15.11 -60.14
N SER A 118 -12.37 -14.34 -60.16
CA SER A 118 -13.41 -14.44 -61.19
C SER A 118 -12.86 -14.06 -62.58
N ASN A 119 -12.08 -12.98 -62.67
CA ASN A 119 -11.43 -12.57 -63.91
C ASN A 119 -10.41 -13.61 -64.40
N GLY A 120 -9.62 -14.17 -63.49
CA GLY A 120 -8.68 -15.24 -63.80
C GLY A 120 -9.38 -16.50 -64.34
N ASN A 121 -10.48 -16.91 -63.71
CA ASN A 121 -11.29 -18.03 -64.17
C ASN A 121 -11.92 -17.79 -65.56
N ALA A 122 -12.33 -16.55 -65.85
CA ALA A 122 -12.83 -16.17 -67.16
C ALA A 122 -11.74 -16.30 -68.25
N CYS A 123 -10.53 -15.77 -67.98
CA CYS A 123 -9.38 -15.90 -68.89
C CYS A 123 -8.98 -17.35 -69.12
N LEU A 124 -8.99 -18.17 -68.06
CA LEU A 124 -8.72 -19.60 -68.14
C LEU A 124 -9.75 -20.32 -69.02
N THR A 125 -11.04 -20.01 -68.83
CA THR A 125 -12.14 -20.58 -69.62
C THR A 125 -11.99 -20.21 -71.10
N GLN A 126 -11.71 -18.95 -71.41
CA GLN A 126 -11.47 -18.50 -72.78
C GLN A 126 -10.26 -19.20 -73.40
N SER A 127 -9.18 -19.38 -72.62
CA SER A 127 -7.98 -20.09 -73.08
C SER A 127 -8.28 -21.54 -73.47
N TYR A 128 -9.10 -22.24 -72.67
CA TYR A 128 -9.57 -23.59 -73.01
C TYR A 128 -10.41 -23.62 -74.31
N VAL A 129 -11.29 -22.64 -74.50
CA VAL A 129 -12.10 -22.53 -75.73
C VAL A 129 -11.22 -22.30 -76.96
N ILE A 130 -10.24 -21.39 -76.88
CA ILE A 130 -9.27 -21.14 -77.96
C ILE A 130 -8.47 -22.41 -78.27
N LEU A 131 -7.97 -23.09 -77.23
CA LEU A 131 -7.20 -24.33 -77.40
C LEU A 131 -8.02 -25.42 -78.07
N GLN A 132 -9.28 -25.61 -77.65
CA GLN A 132 -10.15 -26.63 -78.24
C GLN A 132 -10.43 -26.34 -79.71
N ARG A 133 -10.80 -25.10 -80.05
CA ARG A 133 -11.00 -24.69 -81.45
C ARG A 133 -9.75 -24.95 -82.31
N ASN A 134 -8.57 -24.65 -81.78
CA ASN A 134 -7.32 -24.90 -82.50
C ASN A 134 -7.10 -26.40 -82.74
N LYS A 135 -7.40 -27.25 -81.75
CA LYS A 135 -7.35 -28.72 -81.93
C LYS A 135 -8.34 -29.20 -82.98
N ASP A 136 -9.55 -28.65 -83.00
CA ASP A 136 -10.58 -29.00 -83.98
C ASP A 136 -10.14 -28.62 -85.41
N ILE A 137 -9.55 -27.44 -85.59
CA ILE A 137 -8.96 -27.00 -86.88
C ILE A 137 -7.83 -27.93 -87.33
N LEU A 138 -6.93 -28.32 -86.43
CA LEU A 138 -5.81 -29.22 -86.76
C LEU A 138 -6.28 -30.63 -87.19
N ASN A 139 -7.45 -31.06 -86.72
CA ASN A 139 -8.05 -32.34 -87.08
C ASN A 139 -9.05 -32.24 -88.25
N SER A 140 -9.26 -31.05 -88.83
CA SER A 140 -10.20 -30.85 -89.94
C SER A 140 -9.67 -31.45 -91.24
N ALA A 141 -10.58 -32.04 -92.03
CA ALA A 141 -10.27 -32.53 -93.36
C ALA A 141 -10.34 -31.41 -94.44
N ASP A 142 -10.87 -30.23 -94.11
CA ASP A 142 -10.93 -29.07 -95.01
C ASP A 142 -9.67 -28.21 -94.87
N ILE A 143 -8.84 -28.17 -95.92
CA ILE A 143 -7.59 -27.40 -95.92
C ILE A 143 -7.82 -25.89 -95.73
N ASN A 144 -9.02 -25.38 -96.04
CA ASN A 144 -9.35 -23.98 -95.87
C ASN A 144 -9.45 -23.56 -94.40
N ASP A 145 -9.77 -24.47 -93.47
CA ASP A 145 -9.84 -24.15 -92.04
C ASP A 145 -8.47 -23.76 -91.49
N VAL A 146 -7.42 -24.42 -91.97
CA VAL A 146 -6.03 -24.13 -91.62
C VAL A 146 -5.55 -22.85 -92.31
N VAL A 147 -5.87 -22.68 -93.61
CA VAL A 147 -5.47 -21.49 -94.38
C VAL A 147 -6.09 -20.20 -93.81
N ASN A 148 -7.33 -20.28 -93.32
CA ASN A 148 -8.03 -19.14 -92.73
C ASN A 148 -7.80 -18.98 -91.22
N TYR A 149 -6.91 -19.77 -90.62
CA TYR A 149 -6.58 -19.65 -89.20
C TYR A 149 -6.10 -18.23 -88.88
N ARG A 150 -6.64 -17.68 -87.78
CA ARG A 150 -6.18 -16.42 -87.19
C ARG A 150 -5.80 -16.66 -85.74
N HIS A 151 -4.62 -16.16 -85.37
CA HIS A 151 -4.15 -16.25 -84.01
C HIS A 151 -5.00 -15.37 -83.08
N ASN A 152 -5.73 -16.01 -82.18
CA ASN A 152 -6.44 -15.33 -81.10
C ASN A 152 -5.58 -15.41 -79.83
N LYS A 153 -5.20 -14.25 -79.29
CA LYS A 153 -4.45 -14.15 -78.05
C LYS A 153 -5.41 -14.22 -76.86
N ALA A 154 -5.11 -15.07 -75.87
CA ALA A 154 -5.80 -15.04 -74.60
C ALA A 154 -5.29 -13.86 -73.75
N ASP A 155 -6.18 -13.25 -72.98
CA ASP A 155 -5.81 -12.17 -72.07
C ASP A 155 -4.90 -12.70 -70.95
N ASN A 156 -3.92 -11.88 -70.55
CA ASN A 156 -3.00 -12.22 -69.46
C ASN A 156 -3.63 -11.92 -68.10
N ILE A 157 -3.31 -12.75 -67.11
CA ILE A 157 -3.66 -12.52 -65.70
C ILE A 157 -2.44 -11.89 -65.02
N SER A 158 -2.58 -10.69 -64.47
CA SER A 158 -1.54 -10.02 -63.70
C SER A 158 -1.37 -10.67 -62.32
N GLU A 159 -0.14 -10.63 -61.79
CA GLU A 159 0.14 -11.03 -60.40
C GLU A 159 -0.55 -10.07 -59.41
N PHE A 160 -1.18 -10.63 -58.38
CA PHE A 160 -1.95 -9.86 -57.40
C PHE A 160 -1.39 -10.03 -56.00
N LYS A 161 -1.23 -8.91 -55.28
CA LYS A 161 -0.69 -8.86 -53.92
C LYS A 161 -1.53 -7.92 -53.06
N ILE A 162 -1.94 -8.41 -51.89
CA ILE A 162 -2.58 -7.59 -50.84
C ILE A 162 -1.58 -7.38 -49.71
N GLU A 163 -1.57 -6.17 -49.16
CA GLU A 163 -0.88 -5.88 -47.91
C GLU A 163 -1.84 -6.06 -46.73
N HIS A 164 -1.39 -6.75 -45.69
CA HIS A 164 -2.23 -7.01 -44.51
C HIS A 164 -2.09 -5.90 -43.46
N PRO A 165 -3.20 -5.47 -42.84
CA PRO A 165 -3.16 -4.49 -41.77
C PRO A 165 -2.40 -5.02 -40.55
N LYS A 166 -1.80 -4.10 -39.80
CA LYS A 166 -1.07 -4.37 -38.55
C LYS A 166 -1.64 -3.51 -37.43
N PHE A 167 -1.66 -4.05 -36.21
CA PHE A 167 -2.09 -3.33 -35.02
C PHE A 167 -0.86 -2.90 -34.20
N ASP A 168 -0.57 -1.60 -34.22
CA ASP A 168 0.55 -1.04 -33.46
C ASP A 168 0.12 -0.69 -32.03
N THR A 169 0.80 -1.27 -31.04
CA THR A 169 0.54 -0.99 -29.63
C THR A 169 1.50 0.05 -29.07
N LYS A 170 1.00 0.88 -28.15
CA LYS A 170 1.82 1.83 -27.37
C LYS A 170 1.73 1.46 -25.89
N PRO A 171 2.83 1.55 -25.13
CA PRO A 171 2.79 1.32 -23.69
C PRO A 171 1.88 2.37 -23.03
N VAL A 172 1.04 1.90 -22.10
CA VAL A 172 0.14 2.77 -21.33
C VAL A 172 0.89 3.33 -20.13
N ASP A 173 0.83 4.65 -19.95
CA ASP A 173 1.28 5.31 -18.72
C ASP A 173 0.23 5.11 -17.62
N TRP A 174 0.41 4.05 -16.83
CA TRP A 174 -0.49 3.68 -15.74
C TRP A 174 -0.57 4.73 -14.64
N LYS A 175 0.49 5.53 -14.44
CA LYS A 175 0.48 6.61 -13.45
C LYS A 175 -0.46 7.72 -13.89
N LYS A 176 -0.33 8.15 -15.15
CA LYS A 176 -1.24 9.15 -15.71
C LYS A 176 -2.67 8.64 -15.71
N LEU A 177 -2.88 7.38 -16.12
CA LEU A 177 -4.19 6.76 -16.15
C LEU A 177 -4.82 6.68 -14.74
N TYR A 178 -4.05 6.34 -13.70
CA TYR A 178 -4.56 6.33 -12.31
C TYR A 178 -5.19 7.67 -11.93
N PHE A 179 -4.51 8.79 -12.20
CA PHE A 179 -5.05 10.11 -11.90
C PHE A 179 -6.22 10.50 -12.80
N GLU A 180 -6.23 10.07 -14.06
CA GLU A 180 -7.34 10.31 -15.00
C GLU A 180 -8.60 9.49 -14.63
N LEU A 181 -8.45 8.31 -14.03
CA LEU A 181 -9.55 7.48 -13.50
C LEU A 181 -10.09 7.98 -12.16
N GLY A 182 -9.36 8.87 -11.48
CA GLY A 182 -9.73 9.43 -10.18
C GLY A 182 -9.05 8.75 -8.99
N TYR A 183 -9.20 9.36 -7.82
CA TYR A 183 -8.55 8.93 -6.59
C TYR A 183 -9.42 9.26 -5.37
N LEU A 184 -9.22 8.50 -4.28
CA LEU A 184 -9.87 8.79 -3.01
C LEU A 184 -9.20 9.98 -2.35
N LYS A 185 -10.00 10.98 -1.97
CA LYS A 185 -9.55 12.07 -1.09
C LYS A 185 -9.80 11.63 0.34
N VAL A 186 -8.74 11.22 1.03
CA VAL A 186 -8.79 11.07 2.48
C VAL A 186 -8.73 12.47 3.08
N SER A 187 -9.53 12.75 4.12
CA SER A 187 -9.47 14.03 4.82
C SER A 187 -8.04 14.26 5.35
N ASP A 188 -7.33 15.24 4.79
CA ASP A 188 -5.95 15.57 5.16
C ASP A 188 -5.80 16.10 6.59
N LYS A 189 -6.91 16.32 7.30
CA LYS A 189 -6.87 16.82 8.68
C LYS A 189 -6.67 15.65 9.65
N PRO A 190 -5.50 15.54 10.32
CA PRO A 190 -5.33 14.56 11.38
C PRO A 190 -6.33 14.86 12.50
N LYS A 191 -7.10 13.85 12.89
CA LYS A 191 -7.97 13.95 14.06
C LYS A 191 -7.17 13.53 15.28
N LEU A 192 -7.00 14.45 16.24
CA LEU A 192 -6.42 14.10 17.53
C LEU A 192 -7.38 13.14 18.27
N ILE A 193 -6.94 11.90 18.45
CA ILE A 193 -7.70 10.88 19.20
C ILE A 193 -7.27 10.89 20.67
N ARG A 194 -5.97 10.96 20.94
CA ARG A 194 -5.38 10.93 22.27
C ARG A 194 -4.01 11.59 22.27
N SER A 195 -3.64 12.18 23.40
CA SER A 195 -2.26 12.60 23.71
C SER A 195 -1.72 11.69 24.82
N VAL A 196 -0.49 11.21 24.64
CA VAL A 196 0.20 10.37 25.64
C VAL A 196 1.48 11.05 26.06
N PRO A 197 1.74 11.24 27.37
CA PRO A 197 2.99 11.79 27.84
C PRO A 197 4.13 10.81 27.55
N THR A 198 5.32 11.35 27.27
CA THR A 198 6.51 10.56 26.95
C THR A 198 7.69 11.03 27.82
N PRO A 199 8.63 10.13 28.18
CA PRO A 199 9.77 10.48 29.03
C PRO A 199 10.88 11.24 28.27
N ILE A 200 10.79 11.29 26.94
CA ILE A 200 11.77 11.87 26.01
C ILE A 200 11.05 12.68 24.96
N VAL A 201 11.73 13.56 24.23
CA VAL A 201 11.13 14.25 23.07
C VAL A 201 11.16 13.29 21.86
N PRO A 202 10.02 12.69 21.46
CA PRO A 202 10.04 11.62 20.48
C PRO A 202 10.26 12.19 19.07
N THR A 203 11.20 11.60 18.35
CA THR A 203 11.40 11.83 16.90
C THR A 203 10.92 10.65 16.07
N ARG A 204 10.84 9.46 16.67
CA ARG A 204 10.31 8.23 16.08
C ARG A 204 9.47 7.46 17.08
N VAL A 205 8.55 6.68 16.55
CA VAL A 205 7.70 5.78 17.31
C VAL A 205 7.48 4.50 16.49
N CYS A 206 7.51 3.33 17.15
CA CYS A 206 7.03 2.09 16.57
C CYS A 206 6.12 1.37 17.57
N THR A 207 5.03 0.79 17.07
CA THR A 207 3.97 0.18 17.88
C THR A 207 4.21 -1.30 18.09
N LEU A 208 3.88 -1.80 19.27
CA LEU A 208 3.76 -3.23 19.56
C LEU A 208 2.29 -3.58 19.85
N PRO A 209 1.92 -4.87 19.74
CA PRO A 209 0.63 -5.35 20.23
C PRO A 209 0.40 -4.98 21.70
N GLY A 210 -0.87 -4.78 22.07
CA GLY A 210 -1.25 -4.52 23.46
C GLY A 210 -1.01 -3.09 23.93
N ASP A 211 -1.20 -2.09 23.04
CA ASP A 211 -1.18 -0.67 23.40
C ASP A 211 0.16 -0.19 23.97
N GLN A 212 1.25 -0.76 23.47
CA GLN A 212 2.63 -0.41 23.80
C GLN A 212 3.36 0.14 22.59
N PHE A 213 4.34 0.98 22.83
CA PHE A 213 5.14 1.59 21.77
C PHE A 213 6.54 1.91 22.26
N TRP A 214 7.51 1.70 21.39
CA TRP A 214 8.85 2.24 21.57
C TRP A 214 8.92 3.64 21.00
N VAL A 215 9.58 4.53 21.71
CA VAL A 215 9.90 5.88 21.27
C VAL A 215 11.40 6.09 21.35
N CYS A 216 11.97 6.73 20.33
CA CYS A 216 13.32 7.30 20.39
C CYS A 216 13.28 8.78 20.04
N GLY A 217 14.32 9.51 20.46
CA GLY A 217 14.31 10.96 20.44
C GLY A 217 15.70 11.56 20.36
N GLN A 218 15.77 12.84 20.73
CA GLN A 218 17.04 13.55 20.90
C GLN A 218 17.75 13.16 22.21
N ASP A 219 17.04 12.47 23.08
CA ASP A 219 17.59 11.90 24.30
C ASP A 219 18.29 10.57 23.96
N ASN A 220 19.43 10.30 24.59
CA ASN A 220 20.28 9.12 24.33
C ASN A 220 19.66 7.82 24.91
N MET A 221 18.37 7.63 24.69
CA MET A 221 17.57 6.54 25.23
C MET A 221 16.43 6.20 24.28
N ILE A 222 16.10 4.92 24.19
CA ILE A 222 14.86 4.42 23.60
C ILE A 222 13.98 3.92 24.74
N ALA A 223 12.72 4.34 24.80
CA ALA A 223 11.80 3.96 25.87
C ALA A 223 10.58 3.21 25.34
N ARG A 224 10.23 2.08 25.96
CA ARG A 224 8.96 1.39 25.75
C ARG A 224 7.95 1.93 26.76
N ILE A 225 6.83 2.43 26.26
CA ILE A 225 5.77 3.03 27.07
C ILE A 225 4.42 2.45 26.69
N ASN A 226 3.44 2.56 27.60
CA ASN A 226 2.05 2.22 27.33
C ASN A 226 1.21 3.46 26.99
N MET A 227 -0.07 3.26 26.68
CA MET A 227 -1.01 4.34 26.36
C MET A 227 -1.27 5.36 27.48
N ASN A 228 -0.83 5.09 28.71
CA ASN A 228 -0.88 6.04 29.83
C ASN A 228 0.43 6.84 29.98
N GLY A 229 1.46 6.50 29.20
CA GLY A 229 2.79 7.11 29.27
C GLY A 229 3.70 6.52 30.36
N GLU A 230 3.32 5.38 30.94
CA GLU A 230 4.17 4.68 31.91
C GLU A 230 5.33 4.00 31.20
N VAL A 231 6.55 4.20 31.71
CA VAL A 231 7.77 3.60 31.18
C VAL A 231 7.87 2.15 31.64
N LEU A 232 7.85 1.25 30.66
CA LEU A 232 7.92 -0.20 30.86
C LEU A 232 9.36 -0.71 30.74
N GLU A 233 10.15 -0.15 29.81
CA GLU A 233 11.51 -0.58 29.54
C GLU A 233 12.33 0.54 28.89
N THR A 234 13.64 0.57 29.10
CA THR A 234 14.55 1.59 28.55
C THR A 234 15.81 0.94 27.97
N VAL A 235 16.30 1.51 26.87
CA VAL A 235 17.57 1.14 26.24
C VAL A 235 18.47 2.37 26.23
N ASP A 236 19.55 2.32 27.00
CA ASP A 236 20.55 3.40 27.03
C ASP A 236 21.43 3.36 25.78
N LEU A 237 21.55 4.50 25.12
CA LEU A 237 22.41 4.71 23.97
C LEU A 237 23.64 5.54 24.36
N PRO A 238 24.82 5.31 23.74
CA PRO A 238 25.97 6.17 23.92
C PRO A 238 25.64 7.58 23.38
N ILE A 239 26.12 8.62 24.07
CA ILE A 239 25.90 10.03 23.65
C ILE A 239 26.35 10.29 22.21
N SER A 240 27.41 9.60 21.77
CA SER A 240 27.95 9.73 20.42
C SER A 240 27.15 8.98 19.34
N LEU A 241 26.16 8.17 19.71
CA LEU A 241 25.43 7.27 18.82
C LEU A 241 23.92 7.23 19.14
N PRO A 242 23.19 8.32 18.86
CA PRO A 242 21.73 8.28 18.92
C PRO A 242 21.16 7.36 17.83
N ALA A 243 19.97 6.83 18.09
CA ALA A 243 19.23 6.05 17.11
C ALA A 243 18.59 6.96 16.05
N ASN A 244 18.85 6.71 14.76
CA ASN A 244 18.27 7.51 13.67
C ASN A 244 16.83 7.11 13.33
N ASP A 245 16.55 5.81 13.45
CA ASP A 245 15.24 5.20 13.22
C ASP A 245 15.09 3.89 13.99
N ILE A 246 13.84 3.50 14.25
CA ILE A 246 13.48 2.32 15.04
C ILE A 246 12.40 1.49 14.34
N SER A 247 12.44 0.18 14.53
CA SER A 247 11.42 -0.75 14.02
C SER A 247 11.30 -1.97 14.94
N ILE A 248 10.34 -2.84 14.67
CA ILE A 248 10.06 -4.04 15.46
C ILE A 248 10.08 -5.24 14.54
N THR A 249 10.83 -6.28 14.92
CA THR A 249 10.87 -7.56 14.21
C THR A 249 9.53 -8.29 14.32
N ASN A 250 9.29 -9.29 13.47
CA ASN A 250 8.10 -10.14 13.58
C ASN A 250 8.03 -10.91 14.92
N ASP A 251 9.17 -11.12 15.58
CA ASP A 251 9.27 -11.77 16.89
C ASP A 251 9.11 -10.76 18.05
N GLY A 252 8.90 -9.47 17.75
CA GLY A 252 8.63 -8.42 18.74
C GLY A 252 9.88 -7.77 19.34
N GLU A 253 11.06 -8.01 18.79
CA GLU A 253 12.29 -7.37 19.24
C GLU A 253 12.48 -5.99 18.62
N LEU A 254 13.02 -5.06 19.41
CA LEU A 254 13.37 -3.73 18.95
C LEU A 254 14.63 -3.78 18.09
N ILE A 255 14.57 -3.19 16.90
CA ILE A 255 15.74 -2.91 16.07
C ILE A 255 15.86 -1.41 15.82
N PHE A 256 17.08 -0.90 15.73
CA PHE A 256 17.34 0.51 15.51
C PHE A 256 18.65 0.75 14.75
N THR A 257 18.75 1.91 14.11
CA THR A 257 19.93 2.30 13.31
C THR A 257 20.88 3.20 14.09
N GLU A 258 22.18 2.92 14.03
CA GLU A 258 23.25 3.69 14.65
C GLU A 258 24.21 4.24 13.57
N GLY A 259 24.59 5.52 13.69
CA GLY A 259 25.28 6.29 12.65
C GLY A 259 26.70 5.82 12.27
N LYS A 260 27.68 5.86 13.20
CA LYS A 260 29.07 5.42 12.93
C LYS A 260 29.72 4.69 14.12
N PRO A 261 30.26 3.47 13.97
CA PRO A 261 30.25 2.65 12.75
C PRO A 261 28.81 2.27 12.39
N GLY A 262 28.46 2.37 11.11
CA GLY A 262 27.09 2.20 10.63
C GLY A 262 26.58 0.80 10.91
N LYS A 263 25.53 0.70 11.74
CA LYS A 263 24.98 -0.58 12.17
C LYS A 263 23.45 -0.53 12.31
N VAL A 264 22.83 -1.69 12.16
CA VAL A 264 21.51 -1.97 12.72
C VAL A 264 21.72 -2.85 13.94
N THR A 265 21.20 -2.39 15.08
CA THR A 265 21.32 -3.05 16.36
C THR A 265 19.97 -3.63 16.75
N ILE A 266 19.98 -4.86 17.25
CA ILE A 266 18.82 -5.53 17.84
C ILE A 266 18.93 -5.49 19.37
N PHE A 267 17.82 -5.20 20.02
CA PHE A 267 17.71 -5.26 21.48
C PHE A 267 16.87 -6.48 21.87
N LYS A 268 17.53 -7.47 22.47
CA LYS A 268 16.95 -8.75 22.84
C LYS A 268 17.48 -9.16 24.21
N GLU A 269 16.58 -9.65 25.08
CA GLU A 269 16.93 -10.14 26.42
C GLU A 269 17.76 -9.14 27.26
N GLY A 270 17.42 -7.84 27.18
CA GLY A 270 18.11 -6.78 27.91
C GLY A 270 19.48 -6.41 27.36
N ARG A 271 19.88 -6.92 26.19
CA ARG A 271 21.19 -6.70 25.57
C ARG A 271 21.07 -6.11 24.17
N ARG A 272 22.05 -5.29 23.82
CA ARG A 272 22.24 -4.74 22.48
C ARG A 272 23.22 -5.60 21.71
N GLU A 273 22.82 -6.06 20.53
CA GLU A 273 23.64 -6.89 19.65
C GLU A 273 23.67 -6.30 18.25
N THR A 274 24.82 -6.36 17.58
CA THR A 274 24.89 -5.94 16.16
C THR A 274 24.17 -6.97 15.31
N PHE A 275 23.07 -6.56 14.67
CA PHE A 275 22.30 -7.42 13.79
C PHE A 275 22.77 -7.33 12.33
N ILE A 276 23.02 -6.11 11.86
CA ILE A 276 23.54 -5.84 10.52
C ILE A 276 24.70 -4.83 10.64
N ASP A 277 25.83 -5.16 10.03
CA ASP A 277 26.94 -4.23 9.83
C ASP A 277 26.85 -3.67 8.40
N VAL A 278 26.61 -2.37 8.24
CA VAL A 278 26.52 -1.74 6.92
C VAL A 278 27.87 -1.22 6.40
N GLY A 279 28.93 -1.40 7.19
CA GLY A 279 30.29 -0.97 6.88
C GLY A 279 30.54 0.51 7.19
N PRO A 280 31.82 0.94 7.14
CA PRO A 280 32.24 2.27 7.60
C PRO A 280 31.90 3.42 6.65
N GLN A 281 31.49 3.11 5.41
CA GLN A 281 31.24 4.09 4.35
C GLN A 281 29.78 4.53 4.25
N TRP A 282 28.88 3.89 5.01
CA TRP A 282 27.44 4.09 4.91
C TRP A 282 26.86 4.42 6.28
N HIS A 283 25.94 5.39 6.28
CA HIS A 283 25.18 5.81 7.44
C HIS A 283 23.75 5.30 7.33
N PRO A 284 23.33 4.33 8.15
CA PRO A 284 21.95 3.90 8.14
C PRO A 284 21.07 4.97 8.81
N SER A 285 19.98 5.35 8.16
CA SER A 285 19.13 6.47 8.59
C SER A 285 17.65 6.16 8.69
N GLY A 286 17.14 5.24 7.86
CA GLY A 286 15.75 4.80 7.86
C GLY A 286 15.67 3.29 7.99
N LEU A 287 14.67 2.79 8.71
CA LEU A 287 14.56 1.39 9.09
C LEU A 287 13.12 0.90 9.07
N HIS A 288 12.90 -0.28 8.47
CA HIS A 288 11.60 -0.93 8.53
C HIS A 288 11.73 -2.45 8.49
N CYS A 289 11.10 -3.16 9.43
CA CYS A 289 10.84 -4.59 9.31
C CYS A 289 9.55 -4.80 8.48
N THR A 290 9.65 -5.52 7.38
CA THR A 290 8.50 -5.88 6.54
C THR A 290 7.65 -6.94 7.21
N LYS A 291 6.44 -7.14 6.69
CA LYS A 291 5.55 -8.26 7.06
C LYS A 291 6.18 -9.63 6.83
N SER A 292 7.11 -9.75 5.87
CA SER A 292 7.88 -10.98 5.64
C SER A 292 9.00 -11.21 6.66
N GLY A 293 9.33 -10.22 7.49
CA GLY A 293 10.47 -10.27 8.41
C GLY A 293 11.78 -9.76 7.79
N ASP A 294 11.75 -9.25 6.56
CA ASP A 294 12.92 -8.64 5.94
C ASP A 294 13.17 -7.26 6.55
N ILE A 295 14.44 -6.88 6.69
CA ILE A 295 14.82 -5.55 7.17
C ILE A 295 15.19 -4.67 5.99
N LEU A 296 14.50 -3.55 5.85
CA LEU A 296 14.79 -2.50 4.90
C LEU A 296 15.57 -1.40 5.60
N VAL A 297 16.71 -1.03 5.04
CA VAL A 297 17.59 0.02 5.57
C VAL A 297 17.85 1.04 4.48
N THR A 298 17.52 2.31 4.73
CA THR A 298 18.01 3.42 3.90
C THR A 298 19.32 3.93 4.47
N MET A 299 20.24 4.32 3.59
CA MET A 299 21.54 4.82 4.00
C MET A 299 22.08 5.89 3.05
N SER A 300 22.94 6.75 3.60
CA SER A 300 23.67 7.78 2.85
C SER A 300 25.17 7.61 2.98
N ASP A 301 25.92 8.15 2.03
CA ASP A 301 27.37 8.31 2.14
C ASP A 301 27.74 9.52 3.02
N ASP A 302 29.04 9.69 3.28
CA ASP A 302 29.58 10.80 4.08
C ASP A 302 29.31 12.19 3.47
N SER A 303 29.19 12.27 2.15
CA SER A 303 28.91 13.51 1.42
C SER A 303 27.42 13.81 1.26
N TYR A 304 26.53 12.91 1.69
CA TYR A 304 25.08 13.00 1.48
C TYR A 304 24.69 13.23 0.01
N THR A 305 25.50 12.69 -0.88
CA THR A 305 25.32 12.75 -2.34
C THR A 305 24.75 11.46 -2.88
N ASN A 306 25.02 10.35 -2.20
CA ASN A 306 24.56 9.04 -2.60
C ASN A 306 23.67 8.44 -1.53
N TYR A 307 22.56 7.89 -2.00
CA TYR A 307 21.62 7.16 -1.18
C TYR A 307 21.41 5.78 -1.76
N LYS A 308 21.14 4.83 -0.88
CA LYS A 308 20.69 3.51 -1.28
C LYS A 308 19.73 2.91 -0.27
N ILE A 309 19.00 1.93 -0.75
CA ILE A 309 18.10 1.09 0.04
C ILE A 309 18.63 -0.33 -0.06
N VAL A 310 18.78 -0.98 1.08
CA VAL A 310 19.22 -2.37 1.13
C VAL A 310 18.17 -3.18 1.86
N ARG A 311 17.77 -4.30 1.27
CA ARG A 311 16.93 -5.32 1.90
C ARG A 311 17.82 -6.43 2.45
N TYR A 312 17.60 -6.77 3.71
CA TYR A 312 18.25 -7.85 4.41
C TYR A 312 17.23 -8.92 4.79
N THR A 313 17.57 -10.18 4.58
CA THR A 313 16.83 -11.35 5.06
C THR A 313 17.77 -12.13 5.97
N ASP A 314 17.36 -12.41 7.20
CA ASP A 314 18.20 -13.06 8.23
C ASP A 314 19.58 -12.41 8.40
N GLY A 315 19.63 -11.07 8.41
CA GLY A 315 20.85 -10.28 8.53
C GLY A 315 21.74 -10.27 7.27
N LYS A 316 21.37 -10.99 6.20
CA LYS A 316 22.13 -11.03 4.95
C LYS A 316 21.51 -10.12 3.90
N ARG A 317 22.36 -9.35 3.22
CA ARG A 317 21.93 -8.51 2.09
C ARG A 317 21.42 -9.39 0.95
N VAL A 318 20.15 -9.21 0.58
CA VAL A 318 19.52 -9.91 -0.55
C VAL A 318 19.26 -9.02 -1.74
N GLN A 319 19.12 -7.71 -1.52
CA GLN A 319 18.82 -6.75 -2.58
C GLN A 319 19.31 -5.35 -2.24
N GLU A 320 19.68 -4.59 -3.26
CA GLU A 320 20.15 -3.22 -3.14
C GLU A 320 19.58 -2.39 -4.29
N ILE A 321 18.98 -1.25 -3.97
CA ILE A 321 18.74 -0.15 -4.91
C ILE A 321 19.74 0.92 -4.59
N GLN A 322 20.61 1.20 -5.55
CA GLN A 322 21.44 2.38 -5.55
C GLN A 322 20.94 3.35 -6.62
N ASN A 323 21.25 4.64 -6.45
CA ASN A 323 20.97 5.70 -7.41
C ASN A 323 21.19 5.23 -8.87
N TYR A 324 20.38 5.78 -9.81
CA TYR A 324 20.36 5.57 -11.26
C TYR A 324 19.22 4.68 -11.78
N ASP A 325 18.06 5.30 -12.02
CA ASP A 325 17.14 4.86 -13.07
C ASP A 325 17.41 5.72 -14.32
N ASN A 326 17.73 5.09 -15.46
CA ASN A 326 17.96 5.77 -16.75
C ASN A 326 18.95 6.95 -16.72
N GLY A 327 19.98 6.90 -15.86
CA GLY A 327 21.04 7.92 -15.77
C GLY A 327 20.73 9.13 -14.90
N LYS A 328 19.62 9.14 -14.15
CA LYS A 328 19.30 10.19 -13.16
C LYS A 328 19.30 9.64 -11.72
N PRO A 329 19.76 10.44 -10.72
CA PRO A 329 19.70 10.03 -9.33
C PRO A 329 18.24 9.85 -8.89
N LEU A 330 17.98 8.75 -8.18
CA LEU A 330 16.63 8.41 -7.75
C LEU A 330 16.17 9.25 -6.55
N PHE A 331 17.12 9.56 -5.66
CA PHE A 331 16.92 10.41 -4.49
C PHE A 331 17.67 11.72 -4.66
N GLN A 332 17.10 12.81 -4.17
CA GLN A 332 17.68 14.13 -4.21
C GLN A 332 18.83 14.24 -3.17
N PRO A 333 20.04 14.64 -3.57
CA PRO A 333 21.14 14.93 -2.64
C PRO A 333 20.79 16.02 -1.61
N GLY A 334 21.32 15.92 -0.41
CA GLY A 334 21.12 16.89 0.68
C GLY A 334 21.19 16.26 2.07
N LEU A 335 21.01 17.00 3.15
CA LEU A 335 21.12 16.45 4.52
C LEU A 335 19.85 15.70 4.98
N GLY A 336 18.81 15.65 4.15
CA GLY A 336 17.56 14.98 4.44
C GLY A 336 17.70 13.46 4.59
N ILE A 337 16.87 12.90 5.47
CA ILE A 337 16.77 11.46 5.68
C ILE A 337 15.78 10.86 4.68
N LEU A 338 16.05 9.63 4.24
CA LEU A 338 15.07 8.80 3.53
C LEU A 338 14.30 7.95 4.54
N PHE A 339 13.02 8.26 4.75
CA PHE A 339 12.14 7.40 5.55
C PHE A 339 11.64 6.24 4.71
N ILE A 340 11.49 5.06 5.31
CA ILE A 340 11.06 3.86 4.60
C ILE A 340 9.98 3.13 5.38
N THR A 341 8.98 2.60 4.67
CA THR A 341 7.92 1.78 5.23
C THR A 341 7.35 0.82 4.19
N GLU A 342 6.63 -0.21 4.63
CA GLU A 342 5.83 -1.08 3.76
C GLU A 342 4.35 -0.68 3.86
N ASN A 343 3.69 -0.46 2.72
CA ASN A 343 2.26 -0.16 2.69
C ASN A 343 1.40 -1.44 2.84
N ASN A 344 0.07 -1.30 2.90
CA ASN A 344 -0.82 -2.45 3.04
C ASN A 344 -0.82 -3.42 1.84
N ASN A 345 -0.43 -2.95 0.66
CA ASN A 345 -0.27 -3.77 -0.55
C ASN A 345 1.07 -4.52 -0.58
N GLY A 346 1.96 -4.23 0.37
CA GLY A 346 3.31 -4.80 0.43
C GLY A 346 4.34 -4.06 -0.42
N ASP A 347 3.99 -2.91 -0.99
CA ASP A 347 4.95 -2.06 -1.68
C ASP A 347 5.80 -1.29 -0.67
N ILE A 348 7.03 -1.00 -1.06
CA ILE A 348 7.95 -0.22 -0.25
C ILE A 348 7.76 1.26 -0.59
N CYS A 349 7.39 2.06 0.40
CA CYS A 349 7.23 3.50 0.29
C CYS A 349 8.44 4.20 0.92
N VAL A 350 9.04 5.11 0.17
CA VAL A 350 10.22 5.86 0.60
C VAL A 350 9.94 7.34 0.49
N SER A 351 10.04 8.07 1.60
CA SER A 351 9.90 9.52 1.62
C SER A 351 11.27 10.17 1.51
N ASP A 352 11.50 10.85 0.38
CA ASP A 352 12.67 11.68 0.16
C ASP A 352 12.37 13.11 0.61
N THR A 353 12.92 13.46 1.77
CA THR A 353 12.73 14.78 2.38
C THR A 353 13.44 15.91 1.64
N ASN A 354 14.56 15.61 0.94
CA ASN A 354 15.25 16.59 0.12
C ASN A 354 14.44 16.88 -1.16
N GLY A 355 13.92 15.81 -1.79
CA GLY A 355 13.16 15.89 -3.04
C GLY A 355 11.69 16.29 -2.84
N ARG A 356 11.18 16.21 -1.60
CA ARG A 356 9.75 16.37 -1.27
C ARG A 356 8.84 15.44 -2.07
N VAL A 357 9.28 14.19 -2.18
CA VAL A 357 8.59 13.15 -2.97
C VAL A 357 8.49 11.86 -2.18
N ILE A 358 7.43 11.09 -2.46
CA ILE A 358 7.31 9.70 -2.03
C ILE A 358 7.53 8.82 -3.26
N ILE A 359 8.45 7.87 -3.14
CA ILE A 359 8.80 6.90 -4.17
C ILE A 359 8.30 5.53 -3.71
N VAL A 360 7.53 4.85 -4.57
CA VAL A 360 6.94 3.55 -4.27
C VAL A 360 7.54 2.47 -5.17
N PHE A 361 8.06 1.43 -4.54
CA PHE A 361 8.69 0.28 -5.19
C PHE A 361 7.81 -0.97 -5.06
N ASN A 362 7.59 -1.65 -6.18
CA ASN A 362 6.85 -2.91 -6.18
C ASN A 362 7.59 -3.99 -5.35
N LYS A 363 6.85 -4.68 -4.49
CA LYS A 363 7.33 -5.75 -3.59
C LYS A 363 8.31 -6.74 -4.22
N LEU A 364 8.04 -7.15 -5.46
CA LEU A 364 8.69 -8.28 -6.14
C LEU A 364 9.95 -7.88 -6.92
N LYS A 365 10.03 -6.62 -7.39
CA LYS A 365 11.09 -6.22 -8.34
C LYS A 365 11.83 -4.95 -7.96
N PHE A 366 11.43 -4.25 -6.89
CA PHE A 366 12.02 -2.95 -6.52
C PHE A 366 12.08 -1.99 -7.72
N GLN A 367 11.09 -2.09 -8.61
CA GLN A 367 10.89 -1.19 -9.73
C GLN A 367 10.00 -0.06 -9.25
N ILE A 368 10.36 1.17 -9.62
CA ILE A 368 9.58 2.37 -9.32
C ILE A 368 8.27 2.24 -10.08
N TYR A 369 7.16 2.17 -9.36
CA TYR A 369 5.84 2.16 -9.98
C TYR A 369 5.12 3.50 -9.79
N LEU A 370 5.47 4.27 -8.76
CA LEU A 370 4.84 5.55 -8.48
C LEU A 370 5.81 6.53 -7.80
N GLN A 371 5.77 7.79 -8.23
CA GLN A 371 6.41 8.92 -7.55
C GLN A 371 5.35 9.99 -7.30
N LEU A 372 5.04 10.26 -6.04
CA LEU A 372 4.05 11.26 -5.63
C LEU A 372 4.78 12.51 -5.16
N PHE A 373 4.39 13.66 -5.69
CA PHE A 373 4.79 14.96 -5.17
C PHE A 373 3.74 15.37 -4.13
N GLN A 374 4.12 15.41 -2.85
CA GLN A 374 3.27 16.03 -1.84
C GLN A 374 3.83 17.42 -1.53
N GLY A 375 3.03 18.44 -1.82
CA GLY A 375 3.15 19.69 -1.10
C GLY A 375 2.68 19.45 0.33
N ILE A 376 3.50 19.86 1.29
CA ILE A 376 3.31 19.81 2.76
C ILE A 376 3.93 18.53 3.39
N LEU A 377 5.15 18.72 3.92
CA LEU A 377 5.64 18.07 5.14
C LEU A 377 5.54 19.09 6.27
#